data_AF-A0A645FJI3-F1
#
_entry.id   AF-A0A645FJI3-F1
#
_cell.length_a   1.000
_cell.length_b   1.000
_cell.length_c   1.000
_cell.angle_alpha   90.00
_cell.angle_beta   90.00
_cell.angle_gamma   90.00
#
_symmetry.space_group_name_H-M   'P 1'
#
loop_
_entity.id
_entity.type
_entity.pdbx_description
1 polymer ?
#
loop_
_entity_poly.entity_id
_entity_poly.type
_entity_poly.pdbx_seq_one_letter_code
_entity_poly.pdbx_strand_id
1 'polypeptide(L)'
;MNADQLFQMPFEERSLVNLSFVPDQKNGWCEYTQNEGTLVRVRVNRPEWGGNPGWDIEYYTEINGNPITVWYYVNDRRFYCTATLTEDGSKGDFEYFPKENRHQDGMIPEKMSVLELLQKVYKNATLNDPYAYIIKTVQQYFEDQFRVNENDLYALPVGE
;
A
#
# COMPACT_ATOMS: atom_id res chain seq x y z
N MET A 1 27.41 22.64 -9.27
CA MET A 1 26.71 21.88 -10.32
C MET A 1 26.20 22.84 -11.36
N ASN A 2 26.46 22.58 -12.64
CA ASN A 2 25.89 23.31 -13.78
C ASN A 2 25.00 22.39 -14.63
N ALA A 3 24.25 22.95 -15.58
CA ALA A 3 23.32 22.19 -16.43
C ALA A 3 24.03 21.08 -17.22
N ASP A 4 25.26 21.33 -17.67
CA ASP A 4 26.06 20.34 -18.43
C ASP A 4 26.44 19.12 -17.57
N GLN A 5 26.67 19.32 -16.26
CA GLN A 5 26.93 18.22 -15.32
C GLN A 5 25.68 17.37 -15.04
N LEU A 6 24.47 17.96 -15.08
CA LEU A 6 23.20 17.23 -14.94
C LEU A 6 22.88 16.37 -16.16
N PHE A 7 23.18 16.85 -17.37
CA PHE A 7 22.96 16.11 -18.63
C PHE A 7 23.96 14.98 -18.88
N GLN A 8 25.12 14.99 -18.22
CA GLN A 8 26.13 13.93 -18.33
C GLN A 8 26.01 12.84 -17.26
N MET A 9 25.10 13.00 -16.30
CA MET A 9 24.79 11.91 -15.38
C MET A 9 24.15 10.76 -16.18
N PRO A 10 24.54 9.50 -15.95
CA PRO A 10 23.84 8.38 -16.53
C PRO A 10 22.36 8.47 -16.12
N PHE A 11 21.47 8.40 -17.11
CA PHE A 11 20.05 8.24 -16.84
C PHE A 11 19.87 6.85 -16.24
N GLU A 12 19.74 6.78 -14.93
CA GLU A 12 19.31 5.55 -14.28
C GLU A 12 17.81 5.40 -14.56
N GLU A 13 17.47 4.41 -15.39
CA GLU A 13 16.08 4.03 -15.60
C GLU A 13 15.43 3.78 -14.23
N ARG A 14 14.28 4.41 -14.03
CA ARG A 14 13.55 4.28 -12.78
C ARG A 14 13.16 2.82 -12.59
N SER A 15 13.64 2.20 -11.53
CA SER A 15 13.45 0.79 -11.24
C SER A 15 13.11 0.59 -9.77
N LEU A 16 12.60 -0.58 -9.42
CA LEU A 16 12.31 -0.92 -8.03
C LEU A 16 13.58 -0.93 -7.17
N VAL A 17 14.69 -1.48 -7.67
CA VAL A 17 15.99 -1.47 -6.98
C VAL A 17 16.48 -0.03 -6.73
N ASN A 18 16.33 0.87 -7.73
CA ASN A 18 16.70 2.28 -7.58
C ASN A 18 15.79 3.02 -6.57
N LEU A 19 14.60 2.49 -6.29
CA LEU A 19 13.70 2.94 -5.22
C LEU A 19 13.91 2.17 -3.90
N SER A 20 15.04 1.48 -3.75
CA SER A 20 15.43 0.71 -2.55
C SER A 20 14.55 -0.50 -2.25
N PHE A 21 13.81 -1.03 -3.23
CA PHE A 21 13.17 -2.33 -3.08
C PHE A 21 14.20 -3.45 -3.23
N VAL A 22 14.07 -4.48 -2.40
CA VAL A 22 14.90 -5.69 -2.44
C VAL A 22 14.13 -6.80 -3.16
N PRO A 23 14.66 -7.36 -4.26
CA PRO A 23 14.06 -8.52 -4.94
C PRO A 23 14.04 -9.77 -4.05
N ASP A 24 12.88 -10.39 -3.91
CA ASP A 24 12.69 -11.70 -3.31
C ASP A 24 12.07 -12.64 -4.35
N GLN A 25 12.94 -13.22 -5.19
CA GLN A 25 12.52 -14.12 -6.27
C GLN A 25 11.86 -15.40 -5.74
N LYS A 26 12.23 -15.85 -4.53
CA LYS A 26 11.66 -17.06 -3.94
C LYS A 26 10.18 -16.87 -3.64
N ASN A 27 9.82 -15.70 -3.12
CA ASN A 27 8.44 -15.38 -2.79
C ASN A 27 7.68 -14.68 -3.94
N GLY A 28 8.41 -14.16 -4.93
CA GLY A 28 7.85 -13.59 -6.14
C GLY A 28 7.44 -12.12 -6.01
N TRP A 29 8.18 -11.33 -5.23
CA TRP A 29 7.94 -9.88 -5.12
C TRP A 29 9.22 -9.11 -4.85
N CYS A 30 9.16 -7.80 -5.05
CA CYS A 30 10.16 -6.86 -4.55
C CYS A 30 9.61 -6.18 -3.29
N GLU A 31 10.41 -6.04 -2.24
CA GLU A 31 9.98 -5.49 -0.96
C GLU A 31 10.77 -4.22 -0.59
N TYR A 32 10.05 -3.16 -0.22
CA TYR A 32 10.58 -1.98 0.43
C TYR A 32 10.10 -1.98 1.89
N THR A 33 11.01 -1.75 2.83
CA THR A 33 10.68 -1.64 4.26
C THR A 33 11.29 -0.37 4.85
N GLN A 34 10.46 0.42 5.51
CA GLN A 34 10.84 1.59 6.31
C GLN A 34 10.52 1.32 7.77
N ASN A 35 11.51 1.53 8.65
CA ASN A 35 11.35 1.31 10.09
C ASN A 35 11.67 2.57 10.93
N GLU A 36 11.73 3.74 10.30
CA GLU A 36 11.92 5.02 11.00
C GLU A 36 10.58 5.50 11.57
N GLY A 37 10.21 4.98 12.74
CA GLY A 37 8.96 5.29 13.42
C GLY A 37 7.93 4.19 13.28
N THR A 38 6.90 4.40 12.46
CA THR A 38 5.91 3.35 12.17
C THR A 38 6.43 2.46 11.07
N LEU A 39 6.41 1.13 11.28
CA LEU A 39 6.79 0.17 10.25
C LEU A 39 5.89 0.35 9.04
N VAL A 40 6.49 0.62 7.89
CA VAL A 40 5.82 0.57 6.59
C VAL A 40 6.52 -0.47 5.74
N ARG A 41 5.74 -1.35 5.13
CA ARG A 41 6.23 -2.34 4.17
C ARG A 41 5.42 -2.24 2.89
N VAL A 42 6.11 -2.15 1.76
CA VAL A 42 5.50 -2.16 0.43
C VAL A 42 6.06 -3.33 -0.35
N ARG A 43 5.18 -4.14 -0.94
CA ARG A 43 5.58 -5.24 -1.82
C ARG A 43 4.95 -5.06 -3.17
N VAL A 44 5.74 -5.27 -4.21
CA VAL A 44 5.28 -5.25 -5.60
C VAL A 44 5.43 -6.66 -6.16
N ASN A 45 4.32 -7.29 -6.51
CA ASN A 45 4.27 -8.66 -6.99
C ASN A 45 4.96 -8.78 -8.37
N ARG A 46 5.68 -9.89 -8.58
CA ARG A 46 6.37 -10.23 -9.82
C ARG A 46 5.94 -11.65 -10.23
N PRO A 47 4.76 -11.80 -10.86
CA PRO A 47 4.19 -13.10 -11.22
C PRO A 47 5.12 -13.98 -12.06
N GLU A 48 6.00 -13.38 -12.85
CA GLU A 48 7.01 -14.05 -13.67
C GLU A 48 8.02 -14.87 -12.85
N TRP A 49 8.15 -14.60 -11.55
CA TRP A 49 8.97 -15.37 -10.62
C TRP A 49 8.22 -16.54 -9.96
N GLY A 50 6.95 -16.75 -10.33
CA GLY A 50 6.14 -17.89 -9.88
C GLY A 50 5.39 -17.67 -8.56
N GLY A 51 5.56 -16.52 -7.91
CA GLY A 51 4.72 -16.10 -6.78
C GLY A 51 3.31 -15.73 -7.23
N ASN A 52 2.29 -16.16 -6.49
CA ASN A 52 0.91 -15.74 -6.74
C ASN A 52 0.20 -15.41 -5.42
N PRO A 53 0.55 -14.27 -4.78
CA PRO A 53 0.00 -13.89 -3.50
C PRO A 53 -1.47 -13.42 -3.58
N GLY A 54 -2.02 -13.22 -4.79
CA GLY A 54 -3.39 -12.77 -4.98
C GLY A 54 -3.59 -11.26 -4.82
N TRP A 55 -2.54 -10.46 -5.01
CA TRP A 55 -2.54 -8.99 -5.09
C TRP A 55 -1.38 -8.52 -5.99
N ASP A 56 -1.47 -7.28 -6.50
CA ASP A 56 -0.42 -6.70 -7.36
C ASP A 56 0.56 -5.84 -6.54
N ILE A 57 0.04 -5.06 -5.59
CA ILE A 57 0.82 -4.34 -4.59
C ILE A 57 0.23 -4.59 -3.20
N GLU A 58 1.09 -4.82 -2.21
CA GLU A 58 0.73 -4.80 -0.79
C GLU A 58 1.37 -3.58 -0.12
N TYR A 59 0.59 -2.87 0.67
CA TYR A 59 1.03 -1.85 1.61
C TYR A 59 0.63 -2.28 3.03
N TYR A 60 1.59 -2.37 3.92
CA TYR A 60 1.38 -2.66 5.34
C TYR A 60 1.83 -1.47 6.17
N THR A 61 1.03 -1.14 7.19
CA THR A 61 1.41 -0.18 8.23
C THR A 61 0.69 -0.49 9.54
N GLU A 62 0.96 0.29 10.57
CA GLU A 62 0.25 0.25 11.85
C GLU A 62 -0.30 1.63 12.18
N ILE A 63 -1.60 1.72 12.43
CA ILE A 63 -2.24 2.97 12.86
C ILE A 63 -2.58 2.84 14.33
N ASN A 64 -1.92 3.64 15.17
CA ASN A 64 -2.03 3.53 16.63
C ASN A 64 -1.71 2.11 17.17
N GLY A 65 -0.79 1.39 16.51
CA GLY A 65 -0.45 0.00 16.85
C GLY A 65 -1.47 -1.04 16.38
N ASN A 66 -2.46 -0.64 15.57
CA ASN A 66 -3.42 -1.53 14.92
C ASN A 66 -2.95 -1.86 13.50
N PRO A 67 -2.73 -3.14 13.16
CA PRO A 67 -2.28 -3.52 11.83
C PRO A 67 -3.29 -3.14 10.74
N ILE A 68 -2.76 -2.56 9.67
CA ILE A 68 -3.47 -2.26 8.43
C ILE A 68 -2.71 -2.90 7.29
N THR A 69 -3.43 -3.63 6.44
CA THR A 69 -2.90 -4.12 5.16
C THR A 69 -3.83 -3.70 4.05
N VAL A 70 -3.27 -3.02 3.04
CA VAL A 70 -3.96 -2.57 1.85
C VAL A 70 -3.35 -3.28 0.64
N TRP A 71 -4.18 -3.97 -0.12
CA TRP A 71 -3.83 -4.57 -1.39
C TRP A 71 -4.38 -3.74 -2.54
N TYR A 72 -3.60 -3.58 -3.60
CA TYR A 72 -4.04 -2.99 -4.85
C TYR A 72 -4.13 -4.05 -5.95
N TYR A 73 -5.16 -3.93 -6.78
CA TYR A 73 -5.42 -4.77 -7.95
C TYR A 73 -5.45 -3.88 -9.19
N VAL A 74 -4.42 -3.97 -10.02
CA VAL A 74 -4.18 -3.12 -11.20
C VAL A 74 -5.28 -3.29 -12.23
N ASN A 75 -5.68 -4.53 -12.50
CA ASN A 75 -6.72 -4.83 -13.51
C ASN A 75 -8.09 -4.27 -13.12
N ASP A 76 -8.43 -4.34 -11.84
CA ASP A 76 -9.71 -3.88 -11.32
C ASP A 76 -9.69 -2.40 -10.90
N ARG A 77 -8.49 -1.82 -10.79
CA ARG A 77 -8.23 -0.48 -10.22
C ARG A 77 -8.93 -0.27 -8.88
N ARG A 78 -8.90 -1.30 -8.04
CA ARG A 78 -9.54 -1.32 -6.73
C ARG A 78 -8.52 -1.63 -5.64
N PHE A 79 -8.86 -1.19 -4.44
CA PHE A 79 -8.14 -1.53 -3.23
C PHE A 79 -8.96 -2.52 -2.40
N TYR A 80 -8.26 -3.36 -1.65
CA TYR A 80 -8.85 -4.16 -0.57
C TYR A 80 -8.05 -3.86 0.70
N CYS A 81 -8.74 -3.49 1.77
CA CYS A 81 -8.13 -3.08 3.02
C CYS A 81 -8.60 -3.99 4.14
N THR A 82 -7.66 -4.49 4.94
CA THR A 82 -7.94 -5.20 6.18
C THR A 82 -7.44 -4.38 7.36
N ALA A 83 -8.20 -4.40 8.45
CA ALA A 83 -7.86 -3.75 9.70
C ALA A 83 -8.08 -4.70 10.87
N THR A 84 -7.17 -4.67 11.85
CA THR A 84 -7.29 -5.46 13.09
C THR A 84 -7.13 -4.56 14.29
N LEU A 85 -8.09 -4.57 15.22
CA LEU A 85 -7.91 -3.94 16.52
C LEU A 85 -7.04 -4.82 17.41
N THR A 86 -5.90 -4.28 17.85
CA THR A 86 -4.97 -4.99 18.71
C THR A 86 -5.54 -5.24 20.11
N GLU A 87 -6.46 -4.39 20.58
CA GLU A 87 -7.06 -4.47 21.91
C GLU A 87 -7.86 -5.76 22.15
N ASP A 88 -8.67 -6.15 21.17
CA ASP A 88 -9.60 -7.29 21.31
C ASP A 88 -9.52 -8.31 20.17
N GLY A 89 -8.65 -8.08 19.18
CA GLY A 89 -8.46 -8.95 18.02
C GLY A 89 -9.55 -8.83 16.96
N SER A 90 -10.51 -7.91 17.10
CA SER A 90 -11.56 -7.70 16.10
C SER A 90 -10.94 -7.35 14.75
N LYS A 91 -11.37 -8.06 13.70
CA LYS A 91 -10.88 -7.86 12.33
C LYS A 91 -12.03 -7.59 11.39
N GLY A 92 -11.81 -6.67 10.45
CA GLY A 92 -12.74 -6.41 9.36
C GLY A 92 -12.01 -6.00 8.10
N ASP A 93 -12.74 -5.99 6.99
CA ASP A 93 -12.20 -5.60 5.70
C ASP A 93 -13.23 -4.92 4.80
N PHE A 94 -12.72 -4.23 3.78
CA PHE A 94 -13.53 -3.59 2.75
C PHE A 94 -12.77 -3.48 1.44
N GLU A 95 -13.52 -3.43 0.34
CA GLU A 95 -13.04 -3.01 -0.96
C GLU A 95 -13.33 -1.53 -1.18
N TYR A 96 -12.46 -0.85 -1.93
CA TYR A 96 -12.62 0.55 -2.29
C TYR A 96 -12.32 0.76 -3.77
N PHE A 97 -13.22 1.50 -4.43
CA PHE A 97 -13.18 1.83 -5.84
C PHE A 97 -12.99 3.34 -6.00
N PRO A 98 -11.74 3.84 -6.14
CA PRO A 98 -11.45 5.27 -6.09
C PRO A 98 -12.19 6.11 -7.13
N LYS A 99 -12.34 5.57 -8.35
CA LYS A 99 -13.01 6.25 -9.45
C LYS A 99 -14.49 6.54 -9.15
N GLU A 100 -15.14 5.67 -8.40
CA GLU A 100 -16.56 5.74 -8.05
C GLU A 100 -16.79 6.39 -6.69
N ASN A 101 -15.73 6.61 -5.91
CA ASN A 101 -15.79 6.97 -4.49
C ASN A 101 -16.77 6.06 -3.72
N ARG A 102 -16.64 4.75 -3.95
CA ARG A 102 -17.51 3.71 -3.40
C ARG A 102 -16.68 2.68 -2.63
N HIS A 103 -17.21 2.23 -1.51
CA HIS A 103 -16.69 1.09 -0.77
C HIS A 103 -17.70 -0.06 -0.72
N GLN A 104 -17.21 -1.24 -0.39
CA GLN A 104 -18.02 -2.42 -0.09
C GLN A 104 -17.38 -3.17 1.08
N ASP A 105 -18.08 -3.25 2.20
CA ASP A 105 -17.63 -4.04 3.35
C ASP A 105 -17.63 -5.53 2.99
N GLY A 106 -16.58 -6.25 3.40
CA GLY A 106 -16.47 -7.70 3.23
C GLY A 106 -16.69 -8.43 4.55
N MET A 107 -15.60 -8.85 5.21
CA MET A 107 -15.68 -9.42 6.56
C MET A 107 -16.02 -8.33 7.58
N ILE A 108 -17.13 -8.53 8.28
CA ILE A 108 -17.62 -7.63 9.32
C ILE A 108 -17.34 -8.27 10.69
N PRO A 109 -16.74 -7.53 11.66
CA PRO A 109 -16.60 -8.01 13.02
C PRO A 109 -17.97 -8.34 13.66
N GLU A 110 -18.04 -9.33 14.55
CA GLU A 110 -19.32 -9.77 15.14
C GLU A 110 -20.10 -8.68 15.89
N LYS A 111 -19.41 -7.70 16.47
CA LYS A 111 -19.97 -6.73 17.43
C LYS A 111 -19.95 -5.28 16.95
N MET A 112 -19.46 -5.02 15.74
CA MET A 112 -19.36 -3.66 15.19
C MET A 112 -19.30 -3.69 13.67
N SER A 113 -19.73 -2.60 13.04
CA SER A 113 -19.52 -2.35 11.61
C SER A 113 -18.04 -2.14 11.27
N VAL A 114 -17.68 -2.25 9.99
CA VAL A 114 -16.33 -1.88 9.52
C VAL A 114 -16.07 -0.39 9.73
N LEU A 115 -17.09 0.47 9.61
CA LEU A 115 -16.97 1.90 9.92
C LEU A 115 -16.55 2.14 11.38
N GLU A 116 -17.22 1.50 12.34
CA GLU A 116 -16.88 1.61 13.76
C GLU A 116 -15.49 1.04 14.07
N LEU A 117 -15.10 -0.06 13.40
CA LEU A 117 -13.76 -0.63 13.48
C LEU A 117 -12.71 0.40 13.04
N LEU A 118 -12.90 1.02 11.88
CA LEU A 118 -11.98 2.03 11.35
C LEU A 118 -11.93 3.26 12.26
N GLN A 119 -13.07 3.74 12.76
CA GLN A 119 -13.09 4.83 13.74
C GLN A 119 -12.24 4.50 14.97
N LYS A 120 -12.34 3.27 15.51
CA LYS A 120 -11.51 2.83 16.64
C LYS A 120 -10.02 2.72 16.29
N VAL A 121 -9.66 2.23 15.11
CA VAL A 121 -8.27 2.22 14.61
C VAL A 121 -7.68 3.63 14.65
N TYR A 122 -8.46 4.63 14.24
CA TYR A 122 -8.10 6.04 14.27
C TYR A 122 -8.34 6.72 15.63
N LYS A 123 -8.55 5.95 16.72
CA LYS A 123 -8.84 6.48 18.07
C LYS A 123 -10.00 7.48 18.10
N ASN A 124 -11.02 7.23 17.29
CA ASN A 124 -12.21 8.07 17.13
C ASN A 124 -11.89 9.50 16.67
N ALA A 125 -10.82 9.69 15.89
CA ALA A 125 -10.61 10.95 15.19
C ALA A 125 -11.80 11.25 14.27
N THR A 126 -12.20 12.53 14.19
CA THR A 126 -13.30 12.97 13.33
C THR A 126 -12.87 12.93 11.87
N LEU A 127 -13.03 11.77 11.24
CA LEU A 127 -12.83 11.56 9.81
C LEU A 127 -14.19 11.56 9.11
N ASN A 128 -14.34 12.41 8.09
CA ASN A 128 -15.57 12.47 7.29
C ASN A 128 -15.86 11.13 6.58
N ASP A 129 -14.81 10.47 6.09
CA ASP A 129 -14.88 9.18 5.41
C ASP A 129 -13.61 8.37 5.71
N PRO A 130 -13.63 7.49 6.73
CA PRO A 130 -12.47 6.66 7.10
C PRO A 130 -12.03 5.71 5.99
N TYR A 131 -12.96 5.24 5.15
CA TYR A 131 -12.67 4.34 4.03
C TYR A 131 -11.84 5.06 2.97
N ALA A 132 -12.28 6.24 2.54
CA ALA A 132 -11.53 7.03 1.57
C ALA A 132 -10.20 7.55 2.15
N TYR A 133 -10.18 7.90 3.44
CA TYR A 133 -9.02 8.48 4.10
C TYR A 133 -7.81 7.54 4.10
N ILE A 134 -8.00 6.27 4.44
CA ILE A 134 -6.89 5.31 4.48
C ILE A 134 -6.32 5.05 3.08
N ILE A 135 -7.18 4.92 2.07
CA ILE A 135 -6.75 4.71 0.69
C ILE A 135 -6.00 5.92 0.14
N LYS A 136 -6.50 7.14 0.38
CA LYS A 136 -5.79 8.37 0.00
C LYS A 136 -4.44 8.50 0.70
N THR A 137 -4.34 8.05 1.95
CA THR A 137 -3.07 8.02 2.69
C THR A 137 -2.06 7.08 2.03
N VAL A 138 -2.49 5.89 1.60
CA VAL A 138 -1.62 4.94 0.87
C VAL A 138 -1.18 5.53 -0.48
N GLN A 139 -2.11 6.11 -1.25
CA GLN A 139 -1.79 6.74 -2.53
C GLN A 139 -0.81 7.90 -2.35
N GLN A 140 -1.06 8.78 -1.37
CA GLN A 140 -0.15 9.87 -1.03
C GLN A 140 1.22 9.35 -0.61
N TYR A 141 1.30 8.24 0.13
CA TYR A 141 2.57 7.63 0.50
C TYR A 141 3.37 7.20 -0.74
N PHE A 142 2.73 6.59 -1.74
CA PHE A 142 3.42 6.23 -3.00
C PHE A 142 3.91 7.47 -3.75
N GLU A 143 3.11 8.54 -3.80
CA GLU A 143 3.52 9.81 -4.41
C GLU A 143 4.66 10.49 -3.65
N ASP A 144 4.63 10.44 -2.32
CA ASP A 144 5.63 11.10 -1.49
C ASP A 144 6.96 10.36 -1.48
N GLN A 145 6.89 9.04 -1.33
CA GLN A 145 8.06 8.20 -1.15
C GLN A 145 8.67 7.75 -2.47
N PHE A 146 7.82 7.37 -3.42
CA PHE A 146 8.27 6.81 -4.69
C PHE A 146 8.04 7.74 -5.87
N ARG A 147 7.34 8.87 -5.69
CA ARG A 147 7.04 9.86 -6.74
C ARG A 147 6.30 9.24 -7.93
N VAL A 148 5.43 8.28 -7.66
CA VAL A 148 4.57 7.53 -8.61
C VAL A 148 3.23 7.22 -7.96
N ASN A 149 2.20 6.93 -8.79
CA ASN A 149 0.99 6.28 -8.32
C ASN A 149 1.15 4.75 -8.30
N GLU A 150 0.14 4.04 -7.83
CA GLU A 150 0.12 2.58 -7.71
C GLU A 150 0.24 1.81 -9.05
N ASN A 151 -0.31 2.33 -10.15
CA ASN A 151 -0.17 1.67 -11.46
C ASN A 151 1.27 1.80 -11.98
N ASP A 152 1.83 3.00 -11.85
CA ASP A 152 3.19 3.29 -12.27
C ASP A 152 4.20 2.52 -11.41
N LEU A 153 3.98 2.44 -10.10
CA LEU A 153 4.80 1.64 -9.17
C LEU A 153 4.82 0.16 -9.58
N TYR A 154 3.65 -0.41 -9.90
CA TYR A 154 3.57 -1.81 -10.34
C TYR A 154 4.33 -2.05 -11.64
N ALA A 155 4.24 -1.10 -12.58
CA ALA A 155 4.84 -1.18 -13.91
C ALA A 155 6.37 -0.98 -13.94
N LEU A 156 6.99 -0.53 -12.84
CA LEU A 156 8.44 -0.32 -12.81
C LEU A 156 9.21 -1.62 -13.06
N PRO A 157 10.28 -1.60 -13.87
CA PRO A 157 11.18 -2.74 -13.97
C PRO A 157 11.85 -3.00 -12.62
N VAL A 158 12.32 -4.24 -12.41
CA VAL A 158 13.05 -4.60 -11.19
C VAL A 158 14.34 -3.78 -11.08
N GLY A 159 15.05 -3.58 -12.20
CA GLY A 159 16.37 -2.95 -12.21
C GLY A 159 17.50 -3.96 -12.10
N GLU A 160 18.73 -3.50 -12.38
CA GLU A 160 19.98 -4.25 -12.22
C GLU A 160 20.67 -3.91 -10.89
#